data_AF-G8ZRU7-F1
#
_entry.id   AF-G8ZRU7-F1
#
_cell.length_a   1.000
_cell.length_b   1.000
_cell.length_c   1.000
_cell.angle_alpha   90.00
_cell.angle_beta   90.00
_cell.angle_gamma   90.00
#
_symmetry.space_group_name_H-M   'P 1'
#
loop_
_entity.id
_entity.type
_entity.pdbx_description
1 polymer ?
#
loop_
_entity_poly.entity_id
_entity_poly.type
_entity_poly.pdbx_seq_one_letter_code
_entity_poly.pdbx_strand_id
1 'polypeptide(L)'
;MAFLVESWLFVRMLACRRIEICLRRRIYDMDNGRTWEFTSIDKYVVAVVVCLFSAVGSEFLQSFLSHGRRTFDLMDMAYNVVGSIVGILIAFWQER
;
A
#
# COMPACT_ATOMS: atom_id res chain seq x y z
N MET A 1 0.53 16.58 3.96
CA MET A 1 1.87 16.28 4.56
C MET A 1 1.88 15.05 5.45
N ALA A 2 0.79 14.68 6.14
CA ALA A 2 0.72 13.46 6.95
C ALA A 2 1.10 12.20 6.17
N PHE A 3 0.49 11.99 5.00
CA PHE A 3 0.75 10.83 4.13
C PHE A 3 2.22 10.65 3.69
N LEU A 4 3.01 11.72 3.66
CA LEU A 4 4.44 11.62 3.40
C LEU A 4 5.15 10.90 4.55
N VAL A 5 4.91 11.35 5.78
CA VAL A 5 5.53 10.74 6.97
C VAL A 5 4.98 9.33 7.20
N GLU A 6 3.68 9.12 7.01
CA GLU A 6 3.03 7.82 7.19
C GLU A 6 3.56 6.78 6.20
N SER A 7 3.68 7.13 4.91
CA SER A 7 4.21 6.22 3.90
C SER A 7 5.70 5.92 4.11
N TRP A 8 6.49 6.91 4.51
CA TRP A 8 7.90 6.71 4.89
C TRP A 8 8.02 5.76 6.10
N LEU A 9 7.24 5.99 7.17
CA LEU A 9 7.20 5.12 8.34
C LEU A 9 6.75 3.70 7.97
N PHE A 10 5.72 3.57 7.12
CA PHE A 10 5.22 2.28 6.67
C PHE A 10 6.32 1.44 6.02
N VAL A 11 7.09 2.01 5.09
CA VAL A 11 8.21 1.31 4.44
C VAL A 11 9.28 0.90 5.46
N ARG A 12 9.56 1.75 6.45
CA ARG A 12 10.58 1.52 7.49
C ARG A 12 10.15 0.46 8.51
N MET A 13 8.86 0.32 8.76
CA MET A 13 8.31 -0.75 9.62
C MET A 13 8.43 -2.14 8.98
N LEU A 14 8.51 -2.22 7.65
CA LEU A 14 8.69 -3.48 6.93
C LEU A 14 10.16 -3.92 7.00
N ALA A 15 10.45 -4.81 7.96
CA ALA A 15 11.78 -5.37 8.18
C ALA A 15 12.30 -6.19 6.99
N CYS A 16 11.43 -6.94 6.31
CA CYS A 16 11.82 -7.80 5.19
C CYS A 16 11.74 -7.05 3.85
N ARG A 17 12.82 -7.10 3.05
CA ARG A 17 12.85 -6.51 1.70
C ARG A 17 11.92 -7.25 0.72
N ARG A 18 11.81 -8.57 0.86
CA ARG A 18 10.89 -9.41 0.11
C ARG A 18 9.85 -9.98 1.06
N ILE A 19 8.59 -9.82 0.69
CA ILE A 19 7.44 -10.32 1.41
C ILE A 19 6.90 -11.51 0.63
N GLU A 20 6.91 -12.67 1.26
CA GLU A 20 6.35 -13.89 0.68
C GLU A 20 4.84 -13.87 0.92
N ILE A 21 4.08 -13.77 -0.17
CA ILE A 21 2.63 -13.87 -0.12
C ILE A 21 2.25 -15.26 -0.59
N CYS A 22 1.59 -16.00 0.28
CA CYS A 22 0.97 -17.26 -0.06
C CYS A 22 -0.32 -16.96 -0.85
N LEU A 23 -0.19 -16.80 -2.17
CA LEU A 23 -1.34 -16.74 -3.05
C LEU A 23 -1.86 -18.16 -3.19
N ARG A 24 -3.08 -18.42 -2.71
CA ARG A 24 -3.79 -19.67 -2.95
C ARG A 24 -4.16 -19.76 -4.42
N ARG A 25 -3.19 -20.07 -5.27
CA ARG A 25 -3.44 -20.39 -6.68
C ARG A 25 -3.89 -21.84 -6.73
N ARG A 26 -5.18 -22.05 -7.05
CA ARG A 26 -5.75 -23.40 -7.22
C ARG A 26 -5.26 -23.94 -8.57
N ILE A 27 -4.03 -24.43 -8.63
CA ILE A 27 -3.56 -25.20 -9.79
C ILE A 27 -4.22 -26.57 -9.65
N TYR A 28 -5.11 -26.91 -10.58
CA TYR A 28 -5.66 -28.26 -10.69
C TYR A 28 -4.57 -29.15 -11.31
N ASP A 29 -3.69 -29.68 -10.47
CA ASP A 29 -2.85 -30.79 -10.87
C ASP A 29 -3.67 -32.08 -10.66
N MET A 30 -3.86 -32.85 -11.73
CA MET A 30 -4.74 -34.02 -11.76
C MET A 30 -4.16 -35.23 -11.02
N ASP A 31 -2.87 -35.21 -10.63
CA ASP A 31 -2.18 -36.45 -10.22
C ASP A 31 -1.57 -36.45 -8.81
N ASN A 32 -1.32 -35.29 -8.15
CA ASN A 32 -0.71 -35.32 -6.81
C ASN A 32 -0.85 -34.03 -6.00
N GLY A 33 -1.81 -34.02 -5.06
CA GLY A 33 -1.76 -33.14 -3.88
C GLY A 33 -1.93 -31.63 -4.12
N ARG A 34 -2.36 -30.92 -3.07
CA ARG A 34 -2.47 -29.46 -3.11
C ARG A 34 -1.07 -28.85 -3.01
N THR A 35 -0.53 -28.30 -4.09
CA THR A 35 0.71 -27.52 -4.07
C THR A 35 0.42 -26.05 -3.74
N TRP A 36 1.23 -25.45 -2.86
CA TRP A 36 1.16 -24.03 -2.52
C TRP A 36 2.26 -23.30 -3.30
N GLU A 37 1.87 -22.33 -4.14
CA GLU A 37 2.82 -21.46 -4.84
C GLU A 37 3.04 -20.20 -4.00
N PHE A 38 4.29 -19.92 -3.62
CA PHE A 38 4.65 -18.71 -2.88
C PHE A 38 5.17 -17.67 -3.86
N THR A 39 4.54 -16.49 -3.89
CA THR A 39 5.00 -15.37 -4.70
C THR A 39 5.76 -14.40 -3.80
N SER A 40 7.02 -14.13 -4.15
CA SER A 40 7.85 -13.16 -3.44
C SER A 40 7.69 -11.78 -4.07
N ILE A 41 7.18 -10.81 -3.31
CA ILE A 41 6.95 -9.43 -3.76
C ILE A 41 7.87 -8.48 -2.99
N ASP A 42 8.41 -7.47 -3.68
CA ASP A 42 9.24 -6.45 -3.03
C ASP A 42 8.38 -5.55 -2.12
N LYS A 43 8.89 -5.22 -0.93
CA LYS A 43 8.19 -4.38 0.05
C LYS A 43 7.78 -3.01 -0.49
N TYR A 44 8.53 -2.45 -1.45
CA TYR A 44 8.20 -1.17 -2.08
C TYR A 44 6.93 -1.28 -2.93
N VAL A 45 6.69 -2.44 -3.58
CA VAL A 45 5.44 -2.68 -4.33
C VAL A 45 4.26 -2.73 -3.36
N VAL A 46 4.43 -3.44 -2.23
CA VAL A 46 3.40 -3.51 -1.18
C VAL A 46 3.12 -2.11 -0.63
N ALA A 47 4.15 -1.31 -0.36
CA ALA A 47 4.00 0.07 0.12
C ALA A 47 3.27 0.97 -0.87
N VAL A 48 3.62 0.93 -2.16
CA VAL A 48 2.91 1.72 -3.19
C VAL A 48 1.44 1.35 -3.22
N VAL A 49 1.11 0.06 -3.25
CA VAL A 49 -0.29 -0.39 -3.29
C VAL A 49 -1.03 0.12 -2.03
N VAL A 50 -0.54 -0.21 -0.84
CA VAL A 50 -1.21 0.14 0.42
C VAL A 50 -1.36 1.66 0.56
N CYS A 51 -0.29 2.42 0.40
CA CYS A 51 -0.32 3.86 0.62
C CYS A 51 -1.19 4.60 -0.41
N LEU A 52 -1.21 4.17 -1.68
CA LEU A 52 -2.09 4.78 -2.68
C LEU A 52 -3.57 4.49 -2.40
N PHE A 53 -3.91 3.25 -2.02
CA PHE A 53 -5.27 2.92 -1.59
C PHE A 53 -5.68 3.72 -0.34
N SER A 54 -4.78 3.90 0.63
CA SER A 54 -5.04 4.73 1.80
C SER A 54 -5.18 6.21 1.44
N ALA A 55 -4.35 6.76 0.56
CA ALA A 55 -4.38 8.16 0.15
C ALA A 55 -5.66 8.56 -0.60
N VAL A 56 -6.15 7.65 -1.45
CA VAL A 56 -7.43 7.84 -2.15
C VAL A 56 -8.59 7.55 -1.20
N GLY A 57 -8.55 6.41 -0.52
CA GLY A 57 -9.60 5.93 0.36
C GLY A 57 -9.86 6.83 1.58
N SER A 58 -8.85 7.58 2.05
CA SER A 58 -9.02 8.49 3.18
C SER A 58 -10.03 9.60 2.91
N GLU A 59 -10.07 10.15 1.69
CA GLU A 59 -11.06 11.20 1.35
C GLU A 59 -12.46 10.64 1.20
N PHE A 60 -12.61 9.45 0.60
CA PHE A 60 -13.89 8.75 0.55
C PHE A 60 -14.41 8.44 1.97
N LEU A 61 -13.54 7.93 2.83
CA LEU A 61 -13.89 7.56 4.20
C LEU A 61 -14.22 8.80 5.05
N GLN A 62 -13.46 9.89 4.92
CA GLN A 62 -13.74 11.14 5.61
C GLN A 62 -15.08 11.74 5.17
N SER A 63 -15.38 11.76 3.87
CA SER A 63 -16.66 12.22 3.34
C SER A 63 -17.82 11.40 3.91
N PHE A 64 -17.70 10.06 3.88
CA PHE A 64 -18.70 9.14 4.41
C PHE A 64 -18.91 9.30 5.92
N LEU A 65 -17.83 9.28 6.72
CA LEU A 65 -17.89 9.37 8.18
C LEU A 65 -18.35 10.75 8.67
N SER A 66 -18.10 11.81 7.90
CA SER A 66 -18.52 13.16 8.26
C SER A 66 -20.03 13.39 8.15
N HIS A 67 -20.79 12.45 7.59
CA HIS A 67 -22.23 12.58 7.33
C HIS A 67 -22.55 13.85 6.51
N GLY A 68 -21.74 14.14 5.50
CA GLY A 68 -21.90 15.32 4.64
C GLY A 68 -21.39 16.64 5.22
N ARG A 69 -20.77 16.63 6.41
CA ARG A 69 -20.14 17.84 6.99
C ARG A 69 -18.85 18.22 6.28
N ARG A 70 -18.12 17.25 5.73
CA ARG A 70 -16.91 17.48 4.93
C ARG A 70 -17.20 17.14 3.48
N THR A 71 -16.90 18.07 2.58
CA THR A 71 -17.01 17.87 1.13
C THR A 71 -15.80 17.10 0.61
N PHE A 72 -16.01 16.30 -0.43
CA PHE A 72 -14.92 15.60 -1.10
C PHE A 72 -13.97 16.62 -1.76
N ASP A 73 -12.69 16.58 -1.38
CA ASP A 73 -11.67 17.48 -1.90
C ASP A 73 -10.64 16.71 -2.76
N LEU A 74 -10.74 16.91 -4.07
CA LEU A 74 -9.81 16.34 -5.06
C LEU A 74 -8.37 16.80 -4.85
N MET A 75 -8.16 18.04 -4.35
CA MET A 75 -6.83 18.57 -4.11
C MET A 75 -6.19 17.89 -2.90
N ASP A 76 -6.95 17.67 -1.82
CA ASP A 76 -6.45 16.96 -0.63
C ASP A 76 -6.04 15.53 -0.99
N MET A 77 -6.87 14.84 -1.78
CA MET A 77 -6.53 13.52 -2.34
C MET A 77 -5.23 13.55 -3.16
N ALA A 78 -5.07 14.53 -4.05
CA ALA A 78 -3.87 14.65 -4.87
C ALA A 78 -2.61 14.88 -4.01
N TYR A 79 -2.69 15.72 -2.98
CA TYR A 79 -1.59 15.92 -2.04
C TYR A 79 -1.27 14.68 -1.22
N ASN A 80 -2.26 13.87 -0.84
CA ASN A 80 -2.04 12.60 -0.15
C ASN A 80 -1.34 11.58 -1.05
N VAL A 81 -1.70 11.52 -2.33
CA VAL A 81 -1.04 10.67 -3.34
C VAL A 81 0.40 11.11 -3.55
N VAL A 82 0.65 12.39 -3.81
CA VAL A 82 2.00 12.93 -4.00
C VAL A 82 2.84 12.75 -2.74
N GLY A 83 2.28 13.04 -1.57
CA GLY A 83 2.92 12.81 -0.28
C GLY A 83 3.35 11.36 -0.10
N SER A 84 2.46 10.41 -0.39
CA SER A 84 2.74 8.97 -0.32
C SER A 84 3.89 8.55 -1.24
N ILE A 85 3.91 9.03 -2.48
CA ILE A 85 4.97 8.72 -3.44
C ILE A 85 6.31 9.25 -2.95
N VAL A 86 6.35 10.52 -2.49
CA VAL A 86 7.58 11.14 -1.98
C VAL A 86 8.10 10.41 -0.74
N GLY A 87 7.23 10.05 0.21
CA GLY A 87 7.64 9.31 1.40
C GLY A 87 8.24 7.94 1.10
N ILE A 88 7.64 7.20 0.16
CA ILE A 88 8.17 5.91 -0.32
C ILE A 88 9.53 6.11 -1.02
N LEU A 89 9.66 7.12 -1.89
CA LEU A 89 10.92 7.42 -2.58
C LEU A 89 12.04 7.79 -1.62
N ILE A 90 11.76 8.60 -0.59
CA ILE A 90 12.74 8.92 0.45
C ILE A 90 13.19 7.65 1.16
N ALA A 91 12.26 6.78 1.56
CA ALA A 91 12.60 5.52 2.23
C ALA A 91 13.44 4.61 1.32
N PHE A 92 13.07 4.50 0.03
CA PHE A 92 13.84 3.75 -0.96
C PHE A 92 15.26 4.26 -1.12
N TRP A 93 15.44 5.58 -1.19
CA TRP A 93 16.75 6.18 -1.35
C TRP A 93 17.64 6.00 -0.10
N GLN A 94 17.05 6.02 1.09
CA GLN A 94 17.78 5.81 2.35
C GLN A 94 18.23 4.36 2.58
N GLU A 95 17.54 3.38 1.97
CA GLU A 95 17.87 1.96 2.09
C GLU A 95 18.70 1.42 0.92
N ARG A 96 18.96 2.26 -0.08
CA ARG A 96 19.80 1.92 -1.23
C ARG A 96 21.28 2.09 -0.88
#